data_AF-A0A853C2L5-F1
#
_entry.id   AF-A0A853C2L5-F1
#
_cell.length_a   1.000
_cell.length_b   1.000
_cell.length_c   1.000
_cell.angle_alpha   90.00
_cell.angle_beta   90.00
_cell.angle_gamma   90.00
#
_symmetry.space_group_name_H-M   'P 1'
#
loop_
_entity.id
_entity.type
_entity.pdbx_description
1 polymer ?
#
loop_
_entity_poly.entity_id
_entity_poly.type
_entity_poly.pdbx_seq_one_letter_code
_entity_poly.pdbx_strand_id
1 'polypeptide(L)'
;MVGTTWKQAVAGELARLYRPGQEFTLADFYAKAEKRLQAMYPDNTTVQATIRQILQRHRDSGLLTFHGNGRYTYNGTHRRPERAEARRSALAEAAYQLAARITAETKVAATDYLAVARASDPENALRELVLGGHAGATFLALNRAGRLDLSIERLTIELAGQYALGADLLSAAADRLAYFESESE
;
A
#
# COMPACT_ATOMS: atom_id res chain seq x y z
N MET A 1 30.85 15.85 -1.06
CA MET A 1 30.95 14.58 -1.80
C MET A 1 29.98 13.60 -1.16
N VAL A 2 28.87 13.28 -1.83
CA VAL A 2 27.88 12.34 -1.29
C VAL A 2 28.47 10.94 -1.46
N GLY A 3 29.14 10.44 -0.42
CA GLY A 3 29.62 9.06 -0.40
C GLY A 3 28.44 8.13 -0.61
N THR A 4 28.51 7.29 -1.64
CA THR A 4 27.51 6.24 -1.90
C THR A 4 27.22 5.51 -0.59
N THR A 5 25.97 5.37 -0.21
CA THR A 5 25.61 4.60 0.99
C THR A 5 25.67 3.11 0.69
N TRP A 6 25.91 2.28 1.71
CA TRP A 6 25.89 0.81 1.56
C TRP A 6 24.62 0.30 0.84
N LYS A 7 23.47 0.93 1.09
CA LYS A 7 22.20 0.61 0.43
C LYS A 7 22.27 0.80 -1.09
N GLN A 8 22.82 1.94 -1.52
CA GLN A 8 23.00 2.27 -2.94
C GLN A 8 24.10 1.42 -3.59
N ALA A 9 25.19 1.15 -2.88
CA ALA A 9 26.28 0.30 -3.37
C ALA A 9 25.79 -1.14 -3.63
N VAL A 10 25.04 -1.72 -2.69
CA VAL A 10 24.44 -3.05 -2.86
C VAL A 10 23.40 -3.05 -4.00
N ALA A 11 22.57 -2.00 -4.12
CA ALA A 11 21.64 -1.88 -5.24
C ALA A 11 22.35 -1.81 -6.60
N GLY A 12 23.47 -1.08 -6.67
CA GLY A 12 24.32 -1.00 -7.85
C GLY A 12 24.95 -2.34 -8.23
N GLU A 13 25.45 -3.10 -7.25
CA GLU A 13 25.99 -4.45 -7.50
C GLU A 13 24.88 -5.42 -7.95
N LEU A 14 23.67 -5.34 -7.39
CA LEU A 14 22.53 -6.14 -7.85
C LEU A 14 22.18 -5.83 -9.32
N ALA A 15 22.11 -4.54 -9.68
CA ALA A 15 21.84 -4.12 -11.06
C ALA A 15 22.95 -4.52 -12.04
N ARG A 16 24.20 -4.59 -11.57
CA ARG A 16 25.35 -5.01 -12.37
C ARG A 16 25.38 -6.52 -12.60
N LEU A 17 25.00 -7.30 -11.59
CA LEU A 17 25.16 -8.75 -11.60
C LEU A 17 23.93 -9.50 -12.14
N TYR A 18 22.74 -8.92 -12.01
CA TYR A 18 21.48 -9.59 -12.31
C TYR A 18 20.57 -8.75 -13.18
N ARG A 19 19.77 -9.41 -14.01
CA ARG A 19 18.70 -8.80 -14.79
C ARG A 19 17.36 -8.85 -14.03
N PRO A 20 16.43 -7.93 -14.30
CA PRO A 20 15.07 -8.02 -13.76
C PRO A 20 14.43 -9.39 -14.05
N GLY A 21 13.88 -10.04 -13.03
CA GLY A 21 13.31 -11.40 -13.09
C GLY A 21 14.33 -12.53 -12.91
N GLN A 22 15.62 -12.23 -12.81
CA GLN A 22 16.65 -13.25 -12.65
C GLN A 22 16.75 -13.73 -11.20
N GLU A 23 16.80 -15.05 -11.02
CA GLU A 23 17.04 -15.68 -9.73
C GLU A 23 18.53 -15.75 -9.39
N PHE A 24 18.84 -15.62 -8.10
CA PHE A 24 20.17 -15.77 -7.56
C PHE A 24 20.13 -16.29 -6.13
N THR A 25 21.23 -16.87 -5.68
CA THR A 25 21.39 -17.26 -4.27
C THR A 25 22.21 -16.23 -3.50
N LEU A 26 22.01 -16.17 -2.19
CA LEU A 26 22.82 -15.32 -1.30
C LEU A 26 24.31 -15.66 -1.41
N ALA A 27 24.64 -16.95 -1.52
CA ALA A 27 26.01 -17.44 -1.67
C ALA A 27 26.65 -16.92 -2.96
N ASP A 28 25.91 -16.99 -4.09
CA ASP A 28 26.38 -16.46 -5.37
C ASP A 28 26.60 -14.95 -5.33
N PHE A 29 25.74 -14.23 -4.62
CA PHE A 29 25.90 -12.79 -4.45
C PHE A 29 27.14 -12.45 -3.63
N TYR A 30 27.38 -13.15 -2.51
CA TYR A 30 28.61 -12.96 -1.72
C TYR A 30 29.85 -13.19 -2.56
N ALA A 31 29.92 -14.32 -3.28
CA ALA A 31 31.07 -14.66 -4.12
C ALA A 31 31.42 -13.58 -5.17
N LYS A 32 30.41 -12.86 -5.68
CA LYS A 32 30.58 -11.86 -6.75
C LYS A 32 30.71 -10.42 -6.27
N ALA A 33 30.08 -10.06 -5.16
CA ALA A 33 29.95 -8.68 -4.70
C ALA A 33 30.86 -8.33 -3.51
N GLU A 34 31.21 -9.30 -2.65
CA GLU A 34 31.90 -9.05 -1.38
C GLU A 34 33.23 -8.32 -1.57
N LYS A 35 34.07 -8.77 -2.52
CA LYS A 35 35.38 -8.14 -2.79
C LYS A 35 35.27 -6.68 -3.22
N ARG A 36 34.26 -6.33 -4.04
CA ARG A 36 34.05 -4.93 -4.49
C ARG A 36 33.46 -4.08 -3.38
N LEU A 37 32.51 -4.61 -2.61
CA LEU A 37 31.90 -3.90 -1.50
C LEU A 37 32.90 -3.64 -0.37
N GLN A 38 33.75 -4.61 -0.03
CA GLN A 38 34.85 -4.42 0.92
C GLN A 38 35.84 -3.36 0.45
N ALA A 39 36.19 -3.34 -0.84
CA ALA A 39 37.10 -2.33 -1.38
C ALA A 39 36.53 -0.90 -1.32
N MET A 40 35.20 -0.74 -1.42
CA MET A 40 34.53 0.55 -1.28
C MET A 40 34.38 0.99 0.18
N TYR A 41 34.34 0.04 1.11
CA TYR A 41 34.16 0.29 2.54
C TYR A 41 35.18 -0.55 3.35
N PRO A 42 36.48 -0.19 3.28
CA PRO A 42 37.55 -1.00 3.87
C PRO A 42 37.43 -1.13 5.39
N ASP A 43 36.84 -0.15 6.05
CA ASP A 43 36.68 -0.11 7.51
C ASP A 43 35.57 -1.04 8.03
N ASN A 44 34.76 -1.63 7.16
CA ASN A 44 33.71 -2.55 7.58
C ASN A 44 34.25 -3.98 7.67
N THR A 45 34.34 -4.52 8.88
CA THR A 45 34.76 -5.91 9.14
C THR A 45 33.61 -6.92 9.07
N THR A 46 32.36 -6.46 8.88
CA THR A 46 31.13 -7.27 8.91
C THR A 46 30.32 -7.14 7.62
N VAL A 47 31.00 -7.20 6.47
CA VAL A 47 30.39 -6.98 5.14
C VAL A 47 29.25 -7.94 4.82
N GLN A 48 29.40 -9.24 5.08
CA GLN A 48 28.33 -10.22 4.82
C GLN A 48 27.06 -9.94 5.66
N ALA A 49 27.22 -9.57 6.94
CA ALA A 49 26.11 -9.20 7.80
C ALA A 49 25.41 -7.93 7.30
N THR A 50 26.19 -6.93 6.90
CA THR A 50 25.71 -5.66 6.33
C THR A 50 24.93 -5.92 5.03
N ILE A 51 25.46 -6.76 4.14
CA ILE A 51 24.79 -7.17 2.91
C ILE A 51 23.45 -7.84 3.23
N ARG A 52 23.43 -8.82 4.15
CA ARG A 52 22.19 -9.53 4.53
C ARG A 52 21.11 -8.56 5.02
N GLN A 53 21.46 -7.63 5.90
CA GLN A 53 20.53 -6.63 6.42
C GLN A 53 19.98 -5.73 5.29
N ILE A 54 20.82 -5.35 4.34
CA ILE A 54 20.42 -4.49 3.22
C ILE A 54 19.56 -5.25 2.21
N LEU A 55 19.86 -6.53 1.93
CA LEU A 55 19.02 -7.38 1.08
C LEU A 55 17.64 -7.57 1.69
N GLN A 56 17.53 -7.69 3.01
CA GLN A 56 16.22 -7.70 3.70
C GLN A 56 15.46 -6.39 3.49
N ARG A 57 16.10 -5.23 3.67
CA ARG A 57 15.46 -3.93 3.38
C ARG A 57 15.07 -3.77 1.90
N HIS A 58 15.87 -4.32 0.98
CA HIS A 58 15.58 -4.31 -0.45
C HIS A 58 14.45 -5.27 -0.83
N ARG A 59 14.29 -6.38 -0.10
CA ARG A 59 13.11 -7.24 -0.16
C ARG A 59 11.87 -6.48 0.31
N ASP A 60 11.94 -5.85 1.48
CA ASP A 60 10.79 -5.13 2.05
C ASP A 60 10.38 -3.92 1.18
N SER A 61 11.31 -3.35 0.41
CA SER A 61 11.05 -2.29 -0.58
C SER A 61 10.78 -2.77 -2.01
N GLY A 62 10.61 -4.08 -2.22
CA GLY A 62 10.19 -4.69 -3.50
C GLY A 62 11.26 -4.74 -4.59
N LEU A 63 12.51 -4.37 -4.30
CA LEU A 63 13.64 -4.54 -5.23
C LEU A 63 14.02 -6.02 -5.39
N LEU A 64 13.77 -6.82 -4.35
CA LEU A 64 14.04 -8.26 -4.32
C LEU A 64 12.80 -9.04 -3.89
N THR A 65 12.68 -10.27 -4.37
CA THR A 65 11.70 -11.25 -3.87
C THR A 65 12.46 -12.38 -3.20
N PHE A 66 12.08 -12.79 -1.98
CA PHE A 66 12.71 -13.91 -1.28
C PHE A 66 11.83 -15.16 -1.38
N HIS A 67 12.42 -16.26 -1.87
CA HIS A 67 11.71 -17.53 -2.11
C HIS A 67 11.99 -18.60 -1.05
N GLY A 68 12.70 -18.26 0.03
CA GLY A 68 13.18 -19.24 1.01
C GLY A 68 14.57 -19.81 0.67
N ASN A 69 15.21 -20.46 1.63
CA ASN A 69 16.50 -21.16 1.46
C ASN A 69 17.63 -20.31 0.86
N GLY A 70 17.65 -18.99 1.14
CA GLY A 70 18.66 -18.10 0.59
C GLY A 70 18.53 -17.79 -0.91
N ARG A 71 17.37 -18.08 -1.52
CA ARG A 71 17.06 -17.77 -2.92
C ARG A 71 16.31 -16.44 -3.04
N TYR A 72 16.72 -15.64 -4.01
CA TYR A 72 16.17 -14.33 -4.30
C TYR A 72 15.91 -14.16 -5.79
N THR A 73 14.93 -13.33 -6.15
CA THR A 73 14.77 -12.81 -7.51
C THR A 73 15.05 -11.31 -7.50
N TYR A 74 15.89 -10.86 -8.42
CA TYR A 74 16.13 -9.43 -8.62
C TYR A 74 15.01 -8.82 -9.47
N ASN A 75 14.28 -7.85 -8.94
CA ASN A 75 13.14 -7.26 -9.63
C ASN A 75 13.54 -6.10 -10.58
N GLY A 76 14.82 -5.70 -10.61
CA GLY A 76 15.35 -4.71 -11.57
C GLY A 76 15.16 -3.25 -11.17
N THR A 77 13.95 -2.92 -10.79
CA THR A 77 13.57 -1.64 -10.21
C THR A 77 12.80 -1.92 -8.92
N HIS A 78 12.55 -0.89 -8.11
CA HIS A 78 11.49 -0.97 -7.11
C HIS A 78 10.18 -1.33 -7.82
N ARG A 79 9.88 -2.63 -7.98
CA ARG A 79 8.53 -3.08 -8.29
C ARG A 79 7.76 -2.83 -6.98
N ARG A 80 6.93 -1.80 -6.84
CA ARG A 80 6.32 -1.00 -7.92
C ARG A 80 5.64 0.29 -7.40
N PRO A 81 6.19 1.51 -7.59
CA PRO A 81 5.39 2.74 -7.50
C PRO A 81 4.30 2.75 -8.57
N GLU A 82 4.45 2.09 -9.73
CA GLU A 82 3.38 2.04 -10.75
C GLU A 82 2.17 1.16 -10.36
N ARG A 83 2.31 0.08 -9.57
CA ARG A 83 1.13 -0.64 -9.02
C ARG A 83 0.49 0.21 -7.96
N ALA A 84 1.29 0.85 -7.11
CA ALA A 84 0.79 1.71 -6.06
C ALA A 84 0.12 2.97 -6.64
N GLU A 85 0.66 3.55 -7.70
CA GLU A 85 0.09 4.68 -8.44
C GLU A 85 -1.16 4.22 -9.20
N ALA A 86 -1.10 3.13 -9.98
CA ALA A 86 -2.28 2.61 -10.65
C ALA A 86 -3.40 2.22 -9.66
N ARG A 87 -3.04 1.66 -8.50
CA ARG A 87 -3.98 1.35 -7.41
C ARG A 87 -4.51 2.62 -6.75
N ARG A 88 -3.68 3.63 -6.50
CA ARG A 88 -4.11 4.95 -5.99
C ARG A 88 -5.04 5.64 -6.98
N SER A 89 -4.71 5.66 -8.27
CA SER A 89 -5.56 6.20 -9.33
C SER A 89 -6.87 5.43 -9.45
N ALA A 90 -6.84 4.10 -9.37
CA ALA A 90 -8.05 3.28 -9.41
C ALA A 90 -8.94 3.50 -8.17
N LEU A 91 -8.33 3.64 -6.98
CA LEU A 91 -9.06 3.94 -5.74
C LEU A 91 -9.69 5.34 -5.79
N ALA A 92 -8.94 6.33 -6.26
CA ALA A 92 -9.44 7.69 -6.42
C ALA A 92 -10.62 7.74 -7.40
N GLU A 93 -10.51 7.05 -8.53
CA GLU A 93 -11.60 6.94 -9.51
C GLU A 93 -12.82 6.23 -8.90
N ALA A 94 -12.61 5.11 -8.21
CA ALA A 94 -13.69 4.39 -7.57
C ALA A 94 -14.39 5.21 -6.48
N ALA A 95 -13.65 5.96 -5.66
CA ALA A 95 -14.20 6.89 -4.69
C ALA A 95 -15.00 8.04 -5.35
N TYR A 96 -14.53 8.54 -6.50
CA TYR A 96 -15.24 9.55 -7.27
C TYR A 96 -16.58 9.01 -7.84
N GLN A 97 -16.56 7.82 -8.45
CA GLN A 97 -17.76 7.16 -8.98
C GLN A 97 -18.76 6.87 -7.85
N LEU A 98 -18.27 6.43 -6.70
CA LEU A 98 -19.09 6.22 -5.51
C LEU A 98 -19.76 7.52 -5.05
N ALA A 99 -19.00 8.61 -4.96
CA ALA A 99 -19.53 9.91 -4.58
C ALA A 99 -20.62 10.40 -5.54
N ALA A 100 -20.40 10.22 -6.85
CA ALA A 100 -21.37 10.56 -7.89
C ALA A 100 -22.66 9.75 -7.74
N ARG A 101 -22.55 8.45 -7.49
CA ARG A 101 -23.68 7.54 -7.27
C ARG A 101 -24.50 7.91 -6.04
N ILE A 102 -23.85 8.10 -4.89
CA ILE A 102 -24.51 8.56 -3.65
C ILE A 102 -25.28 9.85 -3.91
N THR A 103 -24.64 10.82 -4.56
CA THR A 103 -25.26 12.12 -4.82
C THR A 103 -26.46 11.99 -5.78
N ALA A 104 -26.38 11.12 -6.78
CA ALA A 104 -27.47 10.89 -7.72
C ALA A 104 -28.69 10.22 -7.06
N GLU A 105 -28.46 9.20 -6.24
CA GLU A 105 -29.49 8.38 -5.59
C GLU A 105 -30.14 9.10 -4.40
N THR A 106 -29.34 9.74 -3.55
CA THR A 106 -29.81 10.32 -2.29
C THR A 106 -30.11 11.82 -2.37
N LYS A 107 -29.63 12.50 -3.43
CA LYS A 107 -29.60 13.96 -3.56
C LYS A 107 -28.77 14.67 -2.49
N VAL A 108 -27.96 13.94 -1.72
CA VAL A 108 -27.03 14.46 -0.72
C VAL A 108 -25.62 14.47 -1.28
N ALA A 109 -24.90 15.58 -1.13
CA ALA A 109 -23.52 15.68 -1.59
C ALA A 109 -22.60 14.74 -0.80
N ALA A 110 -21.93 13.83 -1.50
CA ALA A 110 -20.96 12.89 -0.92
C ALA A 110 -19.56 13.51 -0.74
N THR A 111 -19.49 14.59 0.04
CA THR A 111 -18.28 15.41 0.17
C THR A 111 -17.08 14.65 0.72
N ASP A 112 -17.28 13.68 1.61
CA ASP A 112 -16.17 12.93 2.21
C ASP A 112 -15.53 11.99 1.19
N TYR A 113 -16.33 11.33 0.36
CA TYR A 113 -15.85 10.46 -0.72
C TYR A 113 -15.15 11.26 -1.83
N LEU A 114 -15.64 12.48 -2.13
CA LEU A 114 -14.92 13.42 -3.01
C LEU A 114 -13.58 13.86 -2.41
N ALA A 115 -13.49 14.02 -1.09
CA ALA A 115 -12.23 14.32 -0.42
C ALA A 115 -11.24 13.16 -0.52
N VAL A 116 -11.71 11.92 -0.36
CA VAL A 116 -10.90 10.70 -0.59
C VAL A 116 -10.36 10.67 -2.02
N ALA A 117 -11.22 10.92 -3.03
CA ALA A 117 -10.82 10.90 -4.43
C ALA A 117 -9.77 11.98 -4.79
N ARG A 118 -9.76 13.10 -4.06
CA ARG A 118 -8.84 14.23 -4.29
C ARG A 118 -7.59 14.18 -3.41
N ALA A 119 -7.51 13.24 -2.47
CA ALA A 119 -6.40 13.15 -1.54
C ALA A 119 -5.10 12.77 -2.27
N SER A 120 -3.98 13.32 -1.78
CA SER A 120 -2.64 12.87 -2.20
C SER A 120 -2.37 11.42 -1.80
N ASP A 121 -3.04 10.95 -0.75
CA ASP A 121 -3.09 9.55 -0.32
C ASP A 121 -4.54 9.10 -0.11
N PRO A 122 -5.21 8.61 -1.18
CA PRO A 122 -6.59 8.12 -1.11
C PRO A 122 -6.78 6.93 -0.17
N GLU A 123 -5.73 6.11 0.02
CA GLU A 123 -5.82 4.92 0.87
C GLU A 123 -5.91 5.32 2.34
N ASN A 124 -5.07 6.25 2.77
CA ASN A 124 -5.14 6.78 4.13
C ASN A 124 -6.41 7.61 4.36
N ALA A 125 -6.82 8.43 3.38
CA ALA A 125 -8.05 9.21 3.48
C ALA A 125 -9.29 8.32 3.64
N LEU A 126 -9.37 7.21 2.91
CA LEU A 126 -10.46 6.25 3.05
C LEU A 126 -10.42 5.56 4.42
N ARG A 127 -9.23 5.18 4.91
CA ARG A 127 -9.08 4.61 6.25
C ARG A 127 -9.61 5.55 7.33
N GLU A 128 -9.21 6.83 7.30
CA GLU A 128 -9.68 7.85 8.23
C GLU A 128 -11.20 8.04 8.15
N LEU A 129 -11.77 8.05 6.94
CA LEU A 129 -13.21 8.16 6.74
C LEU A 129 -13.96 6.98 7.39
N VAL A 130 -13.48 5.76 7.16
CA VAL A 130 -14.11 4.55 7.70
C VAL A 130 -13.97 4.49 9.22
N LEU A 131 -12.81 4.84 9.79
CA LEU A 131 -12.58 4.88 11.23
C LEU A 131 -13.35 6.03 11.92
N GLY A 132 -13.50 7.16 11.23
CA GLY A 132 -14.29 8.30 11.69
C GLY A 132 -15.79 8.00 11.79
N GLY A 133 -16.26 6.94 11.14
CA GLY A 133 -17.61 6.42 11.28
C GLY A 133 -18.70 7.46 11.06
N HIS A 134 -19.48 7.73 12.10
CA HIS A 134 -20.65 8.61 12.09
C HIS A 134 -20.33 10.11 12.11
N ALA A 135 -19.06 10.49 12.17
CA ALA A 135 -18.65 11.89 12.27
C ALA A 135 -18.51 12.61 10.90
N GLY A 136 -18.56 11.86 9.79
CA GLY A 136 -18.42 12.41 8.44
C GLY A 136 -19.58 13.33 8.04
N ALA A 137 -19.29 14.39 7.28
CA ALA A 137 -20.29 15.35 6.82
C ALA A 137 -21.37 14.69 5.93
N THR A 138 -20.97 13.74 5.09
CA THR A 138 -21.84 12.93 4.22
C THR A 138 -22.78 12.09 5.05
N PHE A 139 -22.25 11.41 6.08
CA PHE A 139 -23.04 10.59 6.99
C PHE A 139 -24.09 11.42 7.72
N LEU A 140 -23.68 12.54 8.32
CA LEU A 140 -24.59 13.44 9.04
C LEU A 140 -25.67 14.02 8.12
N ALA A 141 -25.32 14.34 6.87
CA ALA A 141 -26.28 14.87 5.90
C ALA A 141 -27.32 13.81 5.48
N LEU A 142 -26.91 12.55 5.32
CA LEU A 142 -27.84 11.44 5.03
C LEU A 142 -28.75 11.13 6.20
N ASN A 143 -28.21 11.19 7.43
CA ASN A 143 -28.99 10.99 8.64
C ASN A 143 -30.09 12.04 8.75
N ARG A 144 -29.73 13.32 8.57
CA ARG A 144 -30.71 14.43 8.59
C ARG A 144 -31.76 14.31 7.49
N ALA A 145 -31.39 13.73 6.34
CA ALA A 145 -32.32 13.53 5.23
C ALA A 145 -33.27 12.33 5.45
N GLY A 146 -33.11 11.54 6.52
CA GLY A 146 -33.84 10.28 6.69
C GLY A 146 -33.54 9.29 5.56
N ARG A 147 -32.36 9.42 4.97
CA ARG A 147 -31.86 8.64 3.82
C ARG A 147 -30.63 7.85 4.22
N LEU A 148 -30.50 7.55 5.51
CA LEU A 148 -29.46 6.67 6.04
C LEU A 148 -29.80 5.23 5.66
N ASP A 149 -29.81 5.00 4.36
CA ASP A 149 -30.01 3.70 3.78
C ASP A 149 -28.63 3.04 3.74
N LEU A 150 -28.61 1.74 4.04
CA LEU A 150 -27.46 0.86 4.23
C LEU A 150 -26.52 0.79 3.01
N SER A 151 -26.84 1.53 1.95
CA SER A 151 -26.12 1.67 0.70
C SER A 151 -24.73 2.29 0.86
N ILE A 152 -24.51 3.22 1.79
CA ILE A 152 -23.16 3.81 1.98
C ILE A 152 -22.19 2.83 2.65
N GLU A 153 -22.59 2.19 3.75
CA GLU A 153 -21.74 1.21 4.44
C GLU A 153 -21.47 0.01 3.53
N ARG A 154 -22.50 -0.47 2.81
CA ARG A 154 -22.34 -1.55 1.83
C ARG A 154 -21.39 -1.19 0.70
N LEU A 155 -21.49 0.01 0.13
CA LEU A 155 -20.57 0.49 -0.91
C LEU A 155 -19.15 0.73 -0.38
N THR A 156 -19.02 1.13 0.88
CA THR A 156 -17.74 1.29 1.57
C THR A 156 -17.07 -0.06 1.81
N ILE A 157 -17.83 -1.08 2.20
CA ILE A 157 -17.38 -2.47 2.32
C ILE A 157 -16.96 -3.04 0.97
N GLU A 158 -17.75 -2.83 -0.09
CA GLU A 158 -17.41 -3.24 -1.46
C GLU A 158 -16.08 -2.62 -1.92
N LEU A 159 -15.91 -1.31 -1.69
CA LEU A 159 -14.68 -0.60 -2.02
C LEU A 159 -13.50 -1.10 -1.17
N ALA A 160 -13.68 -1.20 0.15
CA ALA A 160 -12.63 -1.66 1.06
C ALA A 160 -12.17 -3.10 0.76
N GLY A 161 -13.11 -3.98 0.41
CA GLY A 161 -12.85 -5.37 0.03
C GLY A 161 -12.04 -5.49 -1.26
N GLN A 162 -12.35 -4.70 -2.29
CA GLN A 162 -11.61 -4.69 -3.56
C GLN A 162 -10.16 -4.22 -3.39
N TYR A 163 -9.92 -3.32 -2.44
CA TYR A 163 -8.59 -2.76 -2.18
C TYR A 163 -7.92 -3.33 -0.94
N ALA A 164 -8.35 -4.49 -0.43
CA ALA A 164 -7.73 -5.19 0.69
C ALA A 164 -7.36 -4.28 1.87
N LEU A 165 -8.19 -3.26 2.14
CA LEU A 165 -8.05 -2.42 3.32
C LEU A 165 -8.35 -3.35 4.51
N GLY A 166 -7.39 -3.46 5.44
CA GLY A 166 -7.27 -4.56 6.41
C GLY A 166 -8.58 -5.03 7.07
N ALA A 167 -8.60 -6.30 7.49
CA ALA A 167 -9.78 -6.98 8.04
C ALA A 167 -10.53 -6.18 9.12
N ASP A 168 -9.79 -5.38 9.89
CA ASP A 168 -10.29 -4.50 10.95
C ASP A 168 -11.28 -3.44 10.42
N LEU A 169 -11.03 -2.90 9.22
CA LEU A 169 -11.92 -1.91 8.56
C LEU A 169 -13.20 -2.56 8.04
N LEU A 170 -13.09 -3.78 7.51
CA LEU A 170 -14.25 -4.56 7.05
C LEU A 170 -15.13 -4.97 8.23
N SER A 171 -14.53 -5.36 9.36
CA SER A 171 -15.26 -5.67 10.59
C SER A 171 -15.99 -4.43 11.12
N ALA A 172 -15.29 -3.30 11.24
CA ALA A 172 -15.90 -2.07 11.76
C ALA A 172 -17.05 -1.52 10.90
N ALA A 173 -16.99 -1.71 9.57
CA ALA A 173 -18.07 -1.35 8.67
C ALA A 173 -19.24 -2.37 8.74
N ALA A 174 -18.94 -3.66 8.83
CA ALA A 174 -19.94 -4.71 8.99
C ALA A 174 -20.71 -4.62 10.32
N ASP A 175 -20.01 -4.34 11.43
CA ASP A 175 -20.62 -4.19 12.75
C ASP A 175 -21.59 -2.99 12.79
N ARG A 176 -21.26 -1.90 12.07
CA ARG A 176 -22.16 -0.74 11.92
C ARG A 176 -23.39 -1.07 11.09
N LEU A 177 -23.21 -1.81 9.98
CA LEU A 177 -24.32 -2.27 9.16
C LEU A 177 -25.31 -3.09 10.00
N ALA A 178 -24.79 -4.03 10.78
CA ALA A 178 -25.60 -4.88 11.67
C ALA A 178 -26.33 -4.07 12.75
N TYR A 179 -25.69 -3.05 13.35
CA TYR A 179 -26.34 -2.16 14.31
C TYR A 179 -27.57 -1.44 13.71
N PHE A 180 -27.45 -0.88 12.50
CA PHE A 180 -28.57 -0.17 11.88
C PHE A 180 -29.68 -1.08 11.37
N GLU A 181 -29.35 -2.29 10.92
CA GLU A 181 -30.35 -3.31 10.60
C GLU A 181 -31.19 -3.67 11.84
N SER A 182 -30.57 -3.71 13.03
CA SER A 182 -31.28 -4.02 14.29
C SER A 182 -32.12 -2.86 14.87
N GLU A 183 -31.81 -1.61 14.54
CA GLU A 183 -32.59 -0.42 14.97
C GLU A 183 -33.73 -0.06 14.01
N SER A 184 -33.82 -0.74 12.86
CA SER A 184 -34.85 -0.52 11.84
C SER A 184 -36.03 -1.50 11.92
N GLU A 185 -36.00 -2.47 12.84
CA GLU A 185 -37.12 -3.35 13.24
C GLU A 185 -37.94 -2.76 14.40
#